data_AF-A0A6M3LBB3-F1
#
_entry.id   AF-A0A6M3LBB3-F1
#
_cell.length_a   1.000
_cell.length_b   1.000
_cell.length_c   1.000
_cell.angle_alpha   90.00
_cell.angle_beta   90.00
_cell.angle_gamma   90.00
#
_symmetry.space_group_name_H-M   'P 1'
#
loop_
_entity.id
_entity.type
_entity.pdbx_description
1 polymer ?
#
loop_
_entity_poly.entity_id
_entity_poly.type
_entity_poly.pdbx_seq_one_letter_code
_entity_poly.pdbx_strand_id
1 'polypeptide(L)' 'MIENEQVYECEGCKAMISEKNVGSIKVNGFYRLYCPFCQSEDIKVIEG' A
#
# COMPACT_ATOMS: atom_id res chain seq x y z
N MET A 1 -17.93 -9.87 -12.60
CA MET A 1 -17.07 -8.68 -12.70
C MET A 1 -15.85 -9.02 -11.86
N ILE A 2 -14.71 -9.31 -12.48
CA ILE A 2 -13.50 -9.66 -11.72
C ILE A 2 -12.87 -8.31 -11.37
N GLU A 3 -13.06 -7.87 -10.12
CA GLU A 3 -12.33 -6.73 -9.59
C GLU A 3 -10.87 -7.17 -9.47
N ASN A 4 -9.98 -6.60 -10.29
CA ASN A 4 -8.53 -6.76 -10.12
C ASN A 4 -8.15 -6.07 -8.80
N GLU A 5 -8.05 -6.86 -7.73
CA GLU A 5 -7.66 -6.36 -6.42
C GLU A 5 -6.19 -5.90 -6.49
N GLN A 6 -5.98 -4.59 -6.31
CA GLN A 6 -4.64 -4.01 -6.37
C GLN A 6 -3.83 -4.48 -5.16
N VAL A 7 -2.65 -5.06 -5.40
CA VAL A 7 -1.76 -5.54 -4.35
C VAL A 7 -0.54 -4.60 -4.26
N TYR A 8 -0.08 -4.35 -3.06
CA TYR A 8 1.05 -3.49 -2.74
C TYR A 8 2.10 -4.31 -2.01
N GLU A 9 3.37 -4.18 -2.37
CA GLU A 9 4.50 -4.74 -1.62
C GLU A 9 5.27 -3.63 -0.95
N CYS A 10 5.48 -3.75 0.36
CA CYS A 10 6.37 -2.85 1.07
C CYS A 10 7.83 -3.29 0.88
N GLU A 11 8.68 -2.41 0.36
CA GLU A 11 10.11 -2.68 0.19
C GLU A 11 10.87 -2.78 1.53
N GLY A 12 10.38 -2.09 2.56
CA GLY A 12 11.02 -2.02 3.88
C GLY A 12 10.91 -3.32 4.68
N CYS A 13 9.72 -3.93 4.71
CA CYS A 13 9.49 -5.18 5.44
C CYS A 13 9.14 -6.37 4.54
N LYS A 14 9.11 -6.17 3.21
CA LYS A 14 8.72 -7.18 2.20
C LYS A 14 7.34 -7.78 2.44
N ALA A 15 6.46 -7.05 3.12
CA ALA A 15 5.08 -7.46 3.34
C ALA A 15 4.21 -7.16 2.11
N MET A 16 3.38 -8.13 1.72
CA MET A 16 2.32 -7.95 0.73
C MET A 16 1.05 -7.44 1.42
N ILE A 17 0.42 -6.42 0.85
CA ILE A 17 -0.67 -5.66 1.43
C ILE A 17 -1.71 -5.45 0.32
N SER A 18 -2.93 -5.95 0.52
CA SER A 18 -4.03 -5.66 -0.40
C SER A 18 -4.48 -4.21 -0.28
N GLU A 19 -5.12 -3.66 -1.32
CA GLU A 19 -5.71 -2.32 -1.32
C GLU A 19 -6.60 -2.05 -0.09
N LYS A 20 -7.36 -3.04 0.36
CA LYS A 20 -8.24 -2.92 1.55
C LYS A 20 -7.49 -2.73 2.87
N ASN A 21 -6.22 -3.12 2.91
CA ASN A 21 -5.38 -3.12 4.10
C ASN A 21 -4.21 -2.12 4.02
N VAL A 22 -4.00 -1.44 2.89
CA VAL A 22 -2.92 -0.46 2.78
C VAL A 22 -3.22 0.76 3.64
N GLY A 23 -2.23 1.20 4.41
CA GLY A 23 -2.34 2.41 5.20
C GLY A 23 -2.40 3.62 4.27
N SER A 24 -3.27 4.58 4.56
CA SER A 24 -3.28 5.87 3.87
C SER A 24 -3.32 7.01 4.87
N ILE A 25 -2.49 8.04 4.65
CA ILE A 25 -2.42 9.23 5.49
C ILE A 25 -2.51 10.47 4.61
N LYS A 26 -3.24 11.48 5.08
CA LYS A 26 -3.40 12.75 4.38
C LYS A 26 -2.30 13.72 4.82
N VAL A 27 -1.39 14.07 3.92
CA VAL A 27 -0.27 15.00 4.16
C VAL A 27 -0.40 16.16 3.17
N ASN A 28 -0.51 17.39 3.69
CA ASN A 28 -0.65 18.61 2.87
C ASN A 28 -1.77 18.54 1.81
N GLY A 29 -2.86 17.84 2.10
CA GLY A 29 -3.99 17.68 1.18
C GLY A 29 -3.90 16.48 0.23
N PHE A 30 -2.75 15.80 0.17
CA PHE A 30 -2.54 14.62 -0.66
C PHE A 30 -2.60 13.34 0.18
N TYR A 31 -3.15 12.26 -0.38
CA TYR A 31 -3.07 10.94 0.25
C TYR A 31 -1.74 10.30 -0.11
N ARG A 32 -0.98 9.92 0.93
CA ARG A 32 0.19 9.07 0.81
C ARG A 32 -0.15 7.70 1.35
N LEU A 33 0.28 6.67 0.64
CA LEU A 33 0.18 5.31 1.11
C LEU A 33 1.34 5.04 2.07
N TYR A 34 1.14 4.15 3.03
CA TYR A 34 2.21 3.59 3.86
C TYR A 34 1.92 2.12 4.22
N CYS A 35 2.98 1.39 4.52
CA CYS A 35 2.90 0.03 5.03
C CYS A 35 2.36 0.04 6.47
N PRO A 36 1.21 -0.60 6.78
CA PRO A 36 0.67 -0.59 8.15
C PRO A 36 1.54 -1.38 9.15
N PHE A 37 2.41 -2.27 8.68
CA PHE A 37 3.25 -3.12 9.54
C PHE A 37 4.52 -2.42 10.02
N CYS A 38 5.26 -1.80 9.10
CA CYS A 38 6.53 -1.14 9.40
C CYS A 38 6.48 0.38 9.28
N GLN A 39 5.33 0.95 8.94
CA GLN A 39 5.09 2.38 8.72
C GLN A 39 5.97 3.01 7.62
N SER A 40 6.57 2.20 6.76
CA SER A 40 7.35 2.69 5.62
C SER A 40 6.45 3.21 4.50
N GLU A 41 6.80 4.37 3.93
CA GLU A 41 6.19 4.90 2.70
C GLU A 41 6.72 4.19 1.43
N ASP A 42 7.75 3.35 1.57
CA ASP A 42 8.36 2.60 0.46
C ASP A 42 7.51 1.36 0.12
N ILE A 43 6.45 1.60 -0.66
CA ILE A 43 5.50 0.60 -1.14
C ILE A 43 5.38 0.69 -2.65
N LYS A 44 5.41 -0.47 -3.29
CA LYS A 44 5.27 -0.65 -4.74
C LYS A 44 3.96 -1.34 -5.05
N VAL A 45 3.29 -0.88 -6.09
CA VAL A 45 2.12 -1.59 -6.64
C VAL A 45 2.62 -2.80 -7.41
N ILE A 46 2.06 -3.96 -7.10
CA ILE A 46 2.21 -5.18 -7.90
C ILE A 46 0.86 -5.40 -8.58
N GLU A 47 0.77 -5.11 -9.87
CA GLU A 47 -0.39 -5.52 -10.67
C GLU A 47 -0.43 -7.06 -10.70
N GLY A 48 -1.56 -7.62 -10.30
CA GLY A 48 -1.87 -9.05 -10.39
C GLY A 48 -2.58 -9.41 -11.69
#